data_AF-A0A8J7JPF4-F1
#
_entry.id   AF-A0A8J7JPF4-F1
#
_cell.length_a   1.000
_cell.length_b   1.000
_cell.length_c   1.000
_cell.angle_alpha   90.00
_cell.angle_beta   90.00
_cell.angle_gamma   90.00
#
_symmetry.space_group_name_H-M   'P 1'
#
loop_
_entity.id
_entity.type
_entity.pdbx_description
1 polymer ?
#
loop_
_entity_poly.entity_id
_entity_poly.type
_entity_poly.pdbx_seq_one_letter_code
_entity_poly.pdbx_strand_id
1 'polypeptide(L)'
;MPSTPDRADSATQTFSVTVQAHGQITVPEAVQDQLSLTEGAQLTLVQVGDLILLSPKLLRVNDLANQITNLRETADLTLDDLLDGLTAEREGLWLENRPHA
;
A
#
# COMPACT_ATOMS: atom_id res chain seq x y z
N MET A 1 -38.32 -10.57 10.07
CA MET A 1 -37.22 -10.24 9.13
C MET A 1 -36.02 -9.86 9.97
N PRO A 2 -35.08 -10.78 10.24
CA PRO A 2 -33.87 -10.42 10.98
C PRO A 2 -32.94 -9.63 10.05
N SER A 3 -32.50 -8.49 10.57
CA SER A 3 -31.66 -7.52 9.89
C SER A 3 -30.29 -8.11 9.54
N THR A 4 -29.80 -7.65 8.39
CA THR A 4 -28.43 -7.59 7.85
C THR A 4 -27.31 -7.97 8.81
N PRO A 5 -26.34 -8.82 8.41
CA PRO A 5 -25.22 -9.19 9.26
C PRO A 5 -24.39 -7.96 9.61
N ASP A 6 -24.21 -7.80 10.91
CA ASP A 6 -23.36 -6.84 11.58
C ASP A 6 -21.92 -6.94 11.05
N ARG A 7 -21.54 -6.00 10.17
CA ARG A 7 -20.20 -5.92 9.59
C ARG A 7 -19.40 -4.86 10.35
N ALA A 8 -19.07 -5.12 11.62
CA ALA A 8 -17.92 -4.54 12.32
C ALA A 8 -17.83 -4.99 13.80
N ASP A 9 -17.60 -6.27 14.07
CA ASP A 9 -16.97 -6.66 15.33
C ASP A 9 -15.47 -6.28 15.28
N SER A 10 -15.17 -4.99 15.30
CA SER A 10 -13.80 -4.49 15.53
C SER A 10 -13.54 -4.48 17.04
N ALA A 11 -13.34 -5.66 17.62
CA ALA A 11 -12.87 -5.79 18.99
C ALA A 11 -11.50 -5.12 19.12
N THR A 12 -11.45 -3.93 19.71
CA THR A 12 -10.19 -3.20 19.91
C THR A 12 -9.42 -3.88 21.04
N GLN A 13 -8.34 -4.57 20.69
CA GLN A 13 -7.46 -5.21 21.67
C GLN A 13 -6.26 -4.32 21.95
N THR A 14 -6.13 -3.86 23.20
CA THR A 14 -5.03 -2.97 23.61
C THR A 14 -3.88 -3.79 24.20
N PHE A 15 -2.66 -3.54 23.72
CA PHE A 15 -1.44 -4.13 24.25
C PHE A 15 -0.55 -3.04 24.81
N SER A 16 -0.05 -3.22 26.04
CA SER A 16 0.99 -2.34 26.57
C SER A 16 2.34 -2.81 26.06
N VAL A 17 3.01 -1.98 25.27
CA VAL A 17 4.35 -2.24 24.73
C VAL A 17 5.34 -1.22 25.27
N THR A 18 6.57 -1.66 25.53
CA THR A 18 7.65 -0.81 26.02
C THR A 18 8.61 -0.51 24.89
N VAL A 19 9.00 0.76 24.76
CA VAL A 19 10.06 1.18 23.85
C VAL A 19 11.41 0.80 24.44
N GLN A 20 12.15 -0.02 23.71
CA GLN A 20 13.50 -0.46 24.06
C GLN A 20 14.55 0.54 23.56
N ALA A 21 15.82 0.17 23.65
CA ALA A 21 16.92 0.99 23.12
C ALA A 21 16.70 1.28 21.63
N HIS A 22 17.07 2.50 21.21
CA HIS A 22 16.98 2.95 19.81
C HIS A 22 15.57 2.96 19.23
N GLY A 23 14.53 3.05 20.06
CA GLY A 23 13.14 3.15 19.57
C GLY A 23 12.54 1.83 19.08
N GLN A 24 13.17 0.69 19.41
CA GLN A 24 12.62 -0.62 19.06
C GLN A 24 11.40 -0.94 19.93
N ILE A 25 10.36 -1.46 19.29
CA ILE A 25 9.17 -2.00 19.96
C ILE A 25 9.01 -3.47 19.56
N THR A 26 8.69 -4.32 20.54
CA THR A 26 8.39 -5.72 20.27
C THR A 26 6.88 -5.86 20.07
N VAL A 27 6.49 -6.37 18.91
CA VAL A 27 5.09 -6.66 18.60
C VAL A 27 4.69 -7.95 19.32
N PRO A 28 3.59 -7.99 20.11
CA PRO A 28 3.10 -9.21 20.74
C PRO A 28 2.74 -10.30 19.72
N GLU A 29 2.96 -11.57 20.06
CA GLU A 29 2.69 -12.73 19.19
C GLU A 29 1.26 -12.73 18.63
N ALA A 30 0.26 -12.43 19.47
CA ALA A 30 -1.13 -12.32 19.05
C ALA A 30 -1.37 -11.28 17.93
N VAL A 31 -0.58 -10.21 17.89
CA VAL A 31 -0.66 -9.17 16.85
C VAL A 31 0.15 -9.61 15.62
N GLN A 32 1.27 -10.30 15.81
CA GLN A 32 2.05 -10.87 14.71
C GLN A 32 1.20 -11.84 13.88
N ASP A 33 0.47 -12.74 14.53
CA ASP A 33 -0.40 -13.71 13.86
C ASP A 33 -1.56 -13.04 13.12
N GLN A 34 -2.25 -12.12 13.78
CA GLN A 34 -3.41 -11.42 13.20
C GLN A 34 -3.03 -10.55 11.99
N LEU A 35 -1.85 -9.93 12.01
CA LEU A 35 -1.35 -9.08 10.92
C LEU A 35 -0.39 -9.81 9.98
N SER A 36 -0.18 -11.13 10.18
CA SER A 36 0.75 -11.97 9.42
C SER A 36 2.14 -11.33 9.29
N LEU A 37 2.66 -10.80 10.40
CA LEU A 37 3.97 -10.15 10.46
C LEU A 37 5.06 -11.21 10.61
N THR A 38 5.96 -11.27 9.62
CA THR A 38 7.14 -12.12 9.65
C THR A 38 8.41 -11.29 9.83
N GLU A 39 9.53 -11.96 10.11
CA GLU A 39 10.84 -11.29 10.16
C GLU A 39 11.11 -10.54 8.85
N GLY A 40 11.47 -9.26 8.94
CA GLY A 40 11.65 -8.37 7.80
C GLY A 40 10.37 -7.74 7.22
N ALA A 41 9.20 -8.01 7.79
CA ALA A 41 7.95 -7.36 7.39
C ALA A 41 8.04 -5.84 7.58
N GLN A 42 7.63 -5.08 6.57
CA GLN A 42 7.60 -3.61 6.64
C GLN A 42 6.25 -3.14 7.18
N LEU A 43 6.31 -2.26 8.19
CA LEU A 43 5.17 -1.52 8.69
C LEU A 43 5.22 -0.07 8.22
N THR A 44 4.04 0.52 8.03
CA THR A 44 3.89 1.96 7.85
C THR A 44 3.53 2.57 9.20
N LEU A 45 4.30 3.56 9.64
CA LEU A 45 4.03 4.35 10.84
C LEU A 45 3.35 5.65 10.43
N VAL A 46 2.14 5.89 10.93
CA VAL A 46 1.39 7.12 10.73
C VAL A 46 1.20 7.81 12.08
N GLN A 47 1.64 9.05 12.19
CA GLN A 47 1.43 9.86 13.38
C GLN A 47 0.23 10.81 13.16
N VAL A 48 -0.70 10.81 14.11
CA VAL A 48 -1.88 11.68 14.12
C VAL A 48 -1.94 12.38 15.48
N GLY A 49 -1.37 13.59 15.57
CA GLY A 49 -1.16 14.28 16.84
C GLY A 49 -0.24 13.46 17.75
N ASP A 50 -0.78 13.05 18.91
CA ASP A 50 -0.07 12.21 19.89
C ASP A 50 -0.32 10.71 19.70
N LEU A 51 -1.12 10.33 18.69
CA LEU A 51 -1.40 8.93 18.36
C LEU A 51 -0.43 8.42 17.30
N ILE A 52 0.05 7.19 17.47
CA ILE A 52 0.80 6.45 16.46
C ILE A 52 -0.03 5.24 16.02
N LEU A 53 -0.20 5.12 14.71
CA LEU A 53 -0.83 3.98 14.05
C LEU A 53 0.25 3.22 13.27
N LEU A 54 0.28 1.90 13.47
CA LEU A 54 1.15 0.99 12.71
C LEU A 54 0.27 0.06 11.89
N SER A 55 0.51 0.02 10.58
CA SER A 55 -0.20 -0.87 9.68
C SER A 55 0.79 -1.64 8.79
N PRO A 56 0.52 -2.91 8.44
CA PRO A 56 1.31 -3.61 7.44
C PRO A 56 1.42 -2.80 6.15
N LYS A 57 2.62 -2.72 5.58
CA LYS A 57 2.82 -2.11 4.28
C LYS A 57 2.32 -3.07 3.22
N LEU A 58 1.06 -2.93 2.82
CA LEU A 58 0.49 -3.69 1.71
C LEU A 58 1.26 -3.38 0.43
N LEU A 59 1.76 -4.42 -0.23
CA LEU A 59 2.30 -4.34 -1.58
C LEU A 59 1.16 -3.95 -2.53
N ARG A 60 0.96 -2.65 -2.76
CA ARG A 60 -0.07 -2.10 -3.65
C ARG A 60 0.10 -2.50 -5.13
N VAL A 61 1.08 -3.32 -5.49
CA VAL A 61 1.31 -3.75 -6.87
C VAL A 61 0.08 -4.47 -7.43
N ASN A 62 -0.58 -5.31 -6.64
CA ASN A 62 -1.80 -5.99 -7.07
C ASN A 62 -2.98 -5.02 -7.22
N ASP A 63 -3.16 -4.10 -6.26
CA ASP A 63 -4.24 -3.10 -6.33
C ASP A 63 -4.02 -2.11 -7.48
N LEU A 64 -2.77 -1.78 -7.77
CA LEU A 64 -2.38 -0.93 -8.88
C LEU A 64 -2.59 -1.65 -10.21
N ALA A 65 -2.18 -2.92 -10.31
CA ALA A 65 -2.42 -3.73 -11.49
C ALA A 65 -3.93 -3.86 -11.78
N ASN A 66 -4.75 -4.09 -10.75
CA ASN A 66 -6.20 -4.14 -10.88
C ASN A 66 -6.79 -2.79 -11.32
N GLN A 67 -6.28 -1.68 -10.77
CA GLN A 67 -6.71 -0.34 -11.20
C GLN A 67 -6.31 -0.04 -12.65
N ILE A 68 -5.10 -0.41 -13.07
CA ILE A 68 -4.64 -0.26 -14.46
C ILE A 68 -5.52 -1.07 -15.41
N THR A 69 -5.82 -2.32 -15.06
CA THR A 69 -6.72 -3.19 -15.83
C THR A 69 -8.11 -2.57 -15.95
N ASN A 70 -8.71 -2.12 -14.84
CA ASN A 70 -10.03 -1.51 -14.85
C ASN A 70 -10.08 -0.22 -15.69
N LEU A 71 -9.03 0.62 -15.59
CA LEU A 71 -8.95 1.87 -16.35
C LEU A 71 -8.79 1.59 -17.85
N ARG A 72 -8.00 0.58 -18.21
CA ARG A 72 -7.80 0.11 -19.58
C ARG A 72 -9.10 -0.42 -20.19
N GLU A 73 -9.82 -1.28 -19.48
CA GLU A 73 -11.11 -1.83 -19.92
C GLU A 73 -12.16 -0.72 -20.09
N THR A 74 -12.20 0.24 -19.17
CA THR A 74 -13.13 1.39 -19.26
C THR A 74 -12.82 2.30 -20.45
N ALA A 75 -11.55 2.43 -20.82
CA ALA A 75 -11.08 3.23 -21.94
C ALA A 75 -11.04 2.46 -23.28
N ASP A 76 -11.41 1.17 -23.28
CA ASP A 76 -11.31 0.24 -24.43
C ASP A 76 -9.90 0.21 -25.05
N LEU A 77 -8.87 0.37 -24.22
CA LEU A 77 -7.49 0.40 -24.66
C LEU A 77 -6.90 -1.01 -24.67
N THR A 78 -6.03 -1.31 -25.62
CA THR A 78 -5.23 -2.54 -25.58
C THR A 78 -3.94 -2.34 -24.79
N LEU A 79 -3.23 -3.45 -24.51
CA LEU A 79 -1.93 -3.37 -23.84
C LEU A 79 -0.91 -2.71 -24.76
N ASP A 80 -1.00 -3.03 -26.06
CA ASP A 80 -0.13 -2.49 -27.09
C ASP A 80 -0.32 -0.96 -27.21
N ASP A 81 -1.56 -0.46 -27.15
CA ASP A 81 -1.82 0.99 -27.17
C ASP A 81 -1.16 1.75 -26.00
N LEU A 82 -1.13 1.13 -24.80
CA LEU A 82 -0.48 1.71 -23.63
C LEU A 82 1.06 1.67 -23.75
N LEU A 83 1.61 0.62 -24.33
CA LEU A 83 3.05 0.46 -24.54
C LEU A 83 3.56 1.39 -25.66
N ASP A 84 2.76 1.60 -26.70
CA ASP A 84 3.05 2.55 -27.78
C ASP A 84 3.02 4.00 -27.25
N GLY A 85 2.03 4.35 -26.43
CA GLY A 85 1.97 5.64 -25.75
C GLY A 85 3.17 5.90 -24.84
N LEU A 86 3.59 4.90 -24.06
CA LEU A 86 4.76 5.00 -23.18
C LEU A 86 6.07 5.15 -23.98
N THR A 87 6.16 4.50 -25.13
CA THR A 87 7.33 4.61 -26.03
C THR A 87 7.39 6.01 -26.65
N ALA A 88 6.24 6.56 -27.07
CA ALA A 88 6.13 7.94 -27.57
C ALA A 88 6.47 8.99 -26.51
N GLU A 89 6.02 8.83 -25.25
CA GLU A 89 6.40 9.72 -24.14
C GLU A 89 7.89 9.65 -23.83
N ARG A 90 8.48 8.45 -23.82
CA ARG A 90 9.92 8.28 -23.58
C ARG A 90 10.74 8.98 -24.66
N GLU A 91 10.37 8.86 -25.93
CA GLU A 91 11.04 9.57 -27.03
C GLU A 91 10.89 11.09 -26.90
N GLY A 92 9.71 11.57 -26.47
CA GLY A 92 9.46 12.99 -26.19
C GLY A 92 10.31 13.55 -25.04
N LEU A 93 10.47 12.79 -23.95
CA LEU A 93 11.34 13.17 -22.83
C LEU A 93 12.83 13.14 -23.19
N TRP A 94 13.23 12.24 -24.10
CA TRP A 94 14.60 12.21 -24.65
C TRP A 94 14.93 13.44 -25.51
N LEU A 95 13.93 14.02 -26.20
CA LEU A 95 14.09 15.24 -27.00
C LEU A 95 14.18 16.51 -26.12
N GLU A 96 13.43 16.57 -25.02
CA GLU A 96 13.44 17.70 -24.08
C GLU A 96 14.73 17.74 -23.22
N ASN A 97 15.31 16.59 -22.90
CA ASN A 97 16.51 16.49 -22.05
C ASN A 97 17.83 16.61 -22.84
N ARG A 98 17.79 17.10 -24.09
CA ARG A 98 18.99 17.33 -24.90
C ARG A 98 19.68 18.60 -24.38
N PRO A 99 20.88 18.51 -23.75
CA PRO A 99 21.56 19.70 -23.26
C PRO A 99 21.87 20.63 -24.43
N HIS A 100 21.43 21.88 -24.34
CA HIS A 100 21.93 22.95 -25.19
C HIS A 100 23.46 22.99 -25.05
N ALA A 101 24.15 22.67 -26.15
CA ALA A 101 25.60 22.78 -26.27
C ALA A 101 26.02 24.23 -26.50
#